data_AF-A0A7L8A5R6-F1
#
_entry.id   AF-A0A7L8A5R6-F1
#
_cell.length_a   1.000
_cell.length_b   1.000
_cell.length_c   1.000
_cell.angle_alpha   90.00
_cell.angle_beta   90.00
_cell.angle_gamma   90.00
#
_symmetry.space_group_name_H-M   'P 1'
#
loop_
_entity.id
_entity.type
_entity.pdbx_description
1 polymer ?
#
loop_
_entity_poly.entity_id
_entity_poly.type
_entity_poly.pdbx_seq_one_letter_code
_entity_poly.pdbx_strand_id
1 'polypeptide(L)'
;MINNAINDTSPYYLGEDYDLFFKGHPAGGIINDIILGNFPDMINIPAKISFEVLMMTGMLPDTVAGIASSLYFTIPADKVNFIVFTSSDTITDREEALKSPSVQVMLMLGIVKEKDVLFWADLPDCSSGVCIDK
;
A
#
# COMPACT_ATOMS: atom_id res chain seq x y z
N MET A 1 0.51 2.25 -8.31
CA MET A 1 -0.12 1.93 -7.01
C MET A 1 -0.90 3.10 -6.44
N ILE A 2 -0.29 4.23 -6.04
CA ILE A 2 -1.06 5.37 -5.45
C ILE A 2 -2.20 5.81 -6.37
N ASN A 3 -1.92 6.03 -7.67
CA ASN A 3 -2.96 6.36 -8.64
C ASN A 3 -4.08 5.31 -8.75
N ASN A 4 -3.79 4.02 -8.50
CA ASN A 4 -4.85 3.00 -8.49
C ASN A 4 -5.77 3.16 -7.27
N ALA A 5 -5.24 3.62 -6.13
CA ALA A 5 -6.04 3.83 -4.91
C ALA A 5 -7.00 5.02 -5.03
N ILE A 6 -6.60 6.08 -5.74
CA ILE A 6 -7.30 7.37 -5.76
C ILE A 6 -8.06 7.65 -7.06
N ASN A 7 -8.01 6.75 -8.04
CA ASN A 7 -8.66 6.92 -9.33
C ASN A 7 -9.87 6.00 -9.44
N ASP A 8 -11.05 6.58 -9.64
CA ASP A 8 -12.35 5.90 -9.72
C ASP A 8 -12.48 4.92 -10.90
N THR A 9 -11.63 5.04 -11.92
CA THR A 9 -11.54 4.07 -13.02
C THR A 9 -10.75 2.81 -12.64
N SER A 10 -10.05 2.81 -11.50
CA SER A 10 -9.34 1.63 -11.03
C SER A 10 -10.28 0.67 -10.28
N PRO A 11 -10.16 -0.66 -10.48
CA PRO A 11 -10.83 -1.62 -9.62
C PRO A 11 -10.33 -1.59 -8.16
N TYR A 12 -9.22 -0.89 -7.89
CA TYR A 12 -8.62 -0.74 -6.57
C TYR A 12 -8.85 0.65 -5.96
N TYR A 13 -9.79 1.42 -6.52
CA TYR A 13 -10.22 2.69 -5.93
C TYR A 13 -10.71 2.49 -4.50
N LEU A 14 -10.33 3.38 -3.59
CA LEU A 14 -10.72 3.31 -2.17
C LEU A 14 -12.24 3.49 -1.97
N GLY A 15 -12.97 3.95 -2.99
CA GLY A 15 -14.43 4.05 -3.02
C GLY A 15 -14.97 5.46 -2.71
N GLU A 16 -14.10 6.35 -2.24
CA GLU A 16 -14.40 7.75 -1.95
C GLU A 16 -13.11 8.59 -1.96
N ASP A 17 -13.25 9.91 -1.88
CA ASP A 17 -12.13 10.84 -1.85
C ASP A 17 -11.52 10.95 -0.45
N TYR A 18 -10.19 10.82 -0.38
CA TYR A 18 -9.41 10.91 0.86
C TYR A 18 -8.34 12.00 0.76
N ASP A 19 -8.05 12.66 1.89
CA ASP A 19 -6.81 13.43 2.03
C ASP A 19 -5.61 12.47 1.98
N LEU A 20 -4.64 12.77 1.11
CA LEU A 20 -3.53 11.87 0.84
C LEU A 20 -2.36 12.13 1.79
N PHE A 21 -1.95 11.09 2.52
CA PHE A 21 -0.75 11.09 3.35
C PHE A 21 0.28 10.11 2.79
N PHE A 22 1.55 10.50 2.80
CA PHE A 22 2.65 9.62 2.44
C PHE A 22 3.54 9.30 3.62
N LYS A 23 3.61 8.01 3.96
CA LYS A 23 4.59 7.48 4.90
C LYS A 23 5.68 6.71 4.17
N GLY A 24 6.74 7.41 3.77
CA GLY A 24 7.88 6.80 3.11
C GLY A 24 8.62 5.77 3.95
N HIS A 25 9.30 4.83 3.28
CA HIS A 25 10.22 3.90 3.94
C HIS A 25 11.41 4.69 4.53
N PRO A 26 11.92 4.37 5.74
CA PRO A 26 13.02 5.11 6.36
C PRO A 26 14.27 5.22 5.48
N ALA A 27 14.54 4.19 4.68
CA ALA A 27 15.65 4.12 3.72
C ALA A 27 15.26 4.48 2.27
N GLY A 28 14.10 5.10 2.05
CA GLY A 28 13.60 5.40 0.70
C GLY A 28 14.40 6.45 -0.06
N GLY A 29 15.07 7.38 0.65
CA GLY A 29 15.90 8.42 0.03
C GLY A 29 15.17 9.16 -1.10
N ILE A 30 15.82 9.22 -2.28
CA ILE A 30 15.29 9.90 -3.47
C ILE A 30 13.94 9.36 -3.95
N ILE A 31 13.61 8.09 -3.66
CA ILE A 31 12.31 7.51 -4.04
C ILE A 31 11.18 8.23 -3.28
N ASN A 32 11.39 8.55 -2.00
CA ASN A 32 10.41 9.29 -1.22
C ASN A 32 10.20 10.70 -1.80
N ASP A 33 11.26 11.36 -2.23
CA ASP A 33 11.21 12.71 -2.81
C ASP A 33 10.48 12.70 -4.17
N ILE A 34 10.75 11.71 -5.01
CA ILE A 34 10.05 11.53 -6.29
C ILE A 34 8.57 11.30 -6.06
N ILE A 35 8.20 10.43 -5.11
CA ILE A 35 6.78 10.17 -4.81
C ILE A 35 6.11 11.46 -4.34
N LEU A 36 6.67 12.16 -3.35
CA LEU A 36 6.13 13.44 -2.86
C LEU A 36 6.00 14.50 -3.96
N GLY A 37 6.99 14.61 -4.85
CA GLY A 37 6.97 15.58 -5.95
C GLY A 37 5.87 15.34 -7.01
N ASN A 38 5.30 14.13 -7.08
CA ASN A 38 4.23 13.81 -8.03
C ASN A 38 2.81 14.11 -7.48
N PHE A 39 2.66 14.41 -6.19
CA PHE A 39 1.36 14.67 -5.56
C PHE A 39 1.40 15.97 -4.73
N PRO A 40 1.06 17.13 -5.33
CA PRO A 40 1.22 18.44 -4.68
C PRO A 40 0.47 18.60 -3.35
N ASP A 41 -0.71 17.99 -3.23
CA ASP A 41 -1.56 18.08 -2.04
C ASP A 41 -1.27 16.96 -1.01
N MET A 42 -0.27 16.10 -1.28
CA MET A 42 0.06 14.98 -0.40
C MET A 42 0.86 15.43 0.82
N ILE A 43 0.36 15.10 2.00
CA ILE A 43 0.99 15.45 3.26
C ILE A 43 2.04 14.39 3.63
N ASN A 44 3.29 14.83 3.80
CA ASN A 44 4.38 13.95 4.21
C ASN A 44 4.33 13.63 5.71
N ILE A 45 4.33 12.34 6.05
CA ILE A 45 4.66 11.87 7.40
C ILE A 45 6.14 11.48 7.39
N PRO A 46 7.01 12.17 8.18
CA PRO A 46 8.44 11.96 8.13
C PRO A 46 8.85 10.48 8.20
N ALA A 47 9.54 10.01 7.17
CA ALA A 47 9.84 8.59 6.97
C ALA A 47 10.57 7.92 8.15
N LYS A 48 11.34 8.71 8.91
CA LYS A 48 12.10 8.26 10.10
C LYS A 48 11.21 7.85 11.28
N ILE A 49 9.96 8.32 11.33
CA ILE A 49 8.99 7.89 12.34
C ILE A 49 8.55 6.47 11.98
N SER A 50 8.66 5.50 12.90
CA SER A 50 8.09 4.16 12.65
C SER A 50 6.57 4.25 12.57
N PHE A 51 5.94 3.46 11.70
CA PHE A 51 4.48 3.53 11.50
C PHE A 51 3.71 3.23 12.79
N GLU A 52 4.24 2.30 13.59
CA GLU A 52 3.71 1.87 14.88
C GLU A 52 3.59 3.01 15.89
N VAL A 53 4.35 4.10 15.75
CA VAL A 53 4.19 5.30 16.59
C VAL A 53 2.81 5.93 16.36
N LEU A 54 2.31 5.94 15.13
CA LEU A 54 0.97 6.44 14.81
C LEU A 54 -0.10 5.57 15.48
N MET A 55 0.08 4.24 15.48
CA MET A 55 -0.76 3.30 16.22
C MET A 55 -0.77 3.60 17.73
N MET A 56 0.41 3.68 18.35
CA MET A 56 0.53 3.87 19.79
C MET A 56 0.00 5.22 20.30
N THR A 57 -0.05 6.22 19.42
CA THR A 57 -0.52 7.58 19.76
C THR A 57 -1.98 7.83 19.37
N GLY A 58 -2.69 6.82 18.84
CA GLY A 58 -4.08 6.98 18.40
C GLY A 58 -4.23 7.84 17.13
N MET A 59 -3.18 7.92 16.31
CA MET A 59 -3.07 8.76 15.11
C MET A 59 -3.13 7.93 13.81
N LEU A 60 -3.70 6.73 13.85
CA LEU A 60 -3.91 5.97 12.61
C LEU A 60 -4.95 6.66 11.73
N PRO A 61 -4.71 6.76 10.41
CA PRO A 61 -5.72 7.25 9.47
C PRO A 61 -6.89 6.27 9.39
N ASP A 62 -7.96 6.68 8.71
CA ASP A 62 -9.13 5.83 8.49
C ASP A 62 -8.79 4.58 7.67
N THR A 63 -7.93 4.73 6.66
CA THR A 63 -7.52 3.66 5.75
C THR A 63 -6.00 3.69 5.49
N VAL A 64 -5.41 2.51 5.31
CA VAL A 64 -3.99 2.30 4.97
C VAL A 64 -3.91 1.30 3.82
N ALA A 65 -3.24 1.70 2.75
CA ALA A 65 -2.89 0.87 1.62
C ALA A 65 -1.45 1.15 1.21
N GLY A 66 -0.77 0.16 0.61
CA GLY A 66 0.62 0.36 0.24
C GLY A 66 1.39 -0.90 -0.12
N ILE A 67 2.72 -0.77 -0.15
CA ILE A 67 3.63 -1.87 -0.41
C ILE A 67 3.73 -2.79 0.81
N ALA A 68 3.80 -4.11 0.56
CA ALA A 68 4.01 -5.11 1.58
C ALA A 68 5.18 -4.77 2.52
N SER A 69 4.91 -4.82 3.82
CA SER A 69 5.86 -4.47 4.88
C SER A 69 5.41 -5.11 6.20
N SER A 70 6.34 -5.29 7.14
CA SER A 70 6.05 -5.81 8.47
C SER A 70 5.09 -4.92 9.26
N LEU A 71 4.98 -3.63 8.94
CA LEU A 71 4.08 -2.70 9.64
C LEU A 71 2.63 -3.20 9.67
N TYR A 72 2.18 -3.87 8.61
CA TYR A 72 0.80 -4.36 8.52
C TYR A 72 0.45 -5.43 9.56
N PHE A 73 1.45 -6.08 10.18
CA PHE A 73 1.20 -7.00 11.30
C PHE A 73 0.69 -6.30 12.56
N THR A 74 0.82 -4.98 12.63
CA THR A 74 0.41 -4.17 13.79
C THR A 74 -0.82 -3.32 13.51
N ILE A 75 -1.23 -3.18 12.25
CA ILE A 75 -2.37 -2.35 11.88
C ILE A 75 -3.66 -3.16 12.08
N PRO A 76 -4.69 -2.59 12.74
CA PRO A 76 -6.02 -3.20 12.78
C PRO A 76 -6.56 -3.53 11.39
N ALA A 77 -7.13 -4.72 11.22
CA ALA A 77 -7.57 -5.23 9.91
C ALA A 77 -8.61 -4.34 9.23
N ASP A 78 -9.47 -3.67 10.00
CA ASP A 78 -10.48 -2.73 9.52
C ASP A 78 -9.88 -1.45 8.90
N LYS A 79 -8.59 -1.17 9.16
CA LYS A 79 -7.86 -0.05 8.57
C LYS A 79 -6.99 -0.46 7.38
N VAL A 80 -6.86 -1.75 7.07
CA VAL A 80 -6.06 -2.23 5.93
C VAL A 80 -6.97 -2.39 4.71
N ASN A 81 -6.69 -1.64 3.63
CA ASN A 81 -7.50 -1.72 2.41
C ASN A 81 -6.96 -2.77 1.44
N PHE A 82 -5.71 -2.60 0.99
CA PHE A 82 -4.99 -3.59 0.18
C PHE A 82 -3.48 -3.46 0.38
N ILE A 83 -2.78 -4.55 0.06
CA ILE A 83 -1.33 -4.66 0.16
C ILE A 83 -0.77 -5.12 -1.19
N VAL A 84 0.21 -4.39 -1.70
CA VAL A 84 0.85 -4.67 -2.97
C VAL A 84 2.24 -5.26 -2.78
N PHE A 85 2.45 -6.46 -3.32
CA PHE A 85 3.75 -7.11 -3.36
C PHE A 85 4.50 -6.71 -4.63
N THR A 86 5.82 -6.55 -4.52
CA THR A 86 6.72 -6.29 -5.64
C THR A 86 7.55 -7.53 -5.94
N SER A 87 8.05 -7.64 -7.17
CA SER A 87 8.97 -8.71 -7.53
C SER A 87 10.21 -8.72 -6.65
N SER A 88 10.68 -9.92 -6.31
CA SER A 88 11.92 -10.20 -5.57
C SER A 88 12.49 -11.54 -6.03
N ASP A 89 13.63 -11.96 -5.46
CA ASP A 89 14.27 -13.24 -5.80
C ASP A 89 13.36 -14.46 -5.58
N THR A 90 12.35 -14.35 -4.72
CA THR A 90 11.44 -15.45 -4.33
C THR A 90 9.98 -15.20 -4.67
N ILE A 91 9.64 -14.03 -5.20
CA ILE A 91 8.26 -13.65 -5.52
C ILE A 91 8.29 -12.99 -6.90
N THR A 92 7.77 -13.67 -7.91
CA THR A 92 7.75 -13.20 -9.30
C THR A 92 6.34 -12.88 -9.79
N ASP A 93 5.32 -13.42 -9.14
CA ASP A 93 3.91 -13.20 -9.45
C ASP A 93 3.03 -13.19 -8.18
N ARG A 94 1.72 -12.98 -8.37
CA ARG A 94 0.73 -12.98 -7.29
C ARG A 94 0.58 -14.35 -6.61
N GLU A 95 0.68 -15.46 -7.34
CA GLU A 95 0.50 -16.80 -6.80
C GLU A 95 1.65 -17.18 -5.86
N GLU A 96 2.87 -16.77 -6.18
CA GLU A 96 4.03 -16.88 -5.29
C GLU A 96 3.92 -15.91 -4.10
N ALA A 97 3.42 -14.69 -4.32
CA ALA A 97 3.18 -13.75 -3.23
C ALA A 97 2.20 -14.33 -2.19
N LEU A 98 1.11 -14.95 -2.65
CA LEU A 98 0.14 -15.63 -1.80
C LEU A 98 0.76 -16.78 -1.00
N LYS A 99 1.73 -17.50 -1.55
CA LYS A 99 2.44 -18.60 -0.86
C LYS A 99 3.54 -18.12 0.08
N SER A 100 3.89 -16.83 0.06
CA SER A 100 4.96 -16.30 0.91
C SER A 100 4.61 -16.45 2.40
N PRO A 101 5.59 -16.75 3.27
CA PRO A 101 5.32 -16.96 4.70
C PRO A 101 4.64 -15.76 5.37
N SER A 102 5.00 -14.53 4.99
CA SER A 102 4.38 -13.32 5.54
C SER A 102 2.91 -13.23 5.17
N VAL A 103 2.54 -13.44 3.90
CA VAL A 103 1.14 -13.41 3.46
C VAL A 103 0.33 -14.51 4.13
N GLN A 104 0.86 -15.74 4.20
CA GLN A 104 0.17 -16.85 4.85
C GLN A 104 -0.14 -16.54 6.32
N VAL A 105 0.78 -15.92 7.05
CA VAL A 105 0.50 -15.49 8.44
C VAL A 105 -0.53 -14.36 8.46
N MET A 106 -0.48 -13.38 7.56
CA MET A 106 -1.45 -12.29 7.52
C MET A 106 -2.87 -12.76 7.19
N LEU A 107 -3.01 -13.73 6.28
CA LEU A 107 -4.28 -14.41 5.98
C LEU A 107 -4.78 -15.19 7.20
N MET A 108 -3.91 -15.95 7.86
CA MET A 108 -4.24 -16.73 9.05
C MET A 108 -4.71 -15.86 10.23
N LEU A 109 -4.09 -14.70 10.41
CA LEU A 109 -4.45 -13.73 11.45
C LEU A 109 -5.67 -12.86 11.08
N GLY A 110 -6.20 -12.99 9.86
CA GLY A 110 -7.33 -12.19 9.38
C GLY A 110 -7.00 -10.71 9.18
N ILE A 111 -5.72 -10.37 9.00
CA ILE A 111 -5.27 -8.99 8.72
C ILE A 111 -5.71 -8.56 7.32
N VAL A 112 -5.66 -9.49 6.37
CA VAL A 112 -6.12 -9.31 4.98
C VAL A 112 -6.85 -10.55 4.50
N LYS A 113 -7.67 -10.41 3.45
CA LYS A 113 -8.19 -11.52 2.64
C LYS A 113 -7.34 -11.67 1.39
N GLU A 114 -7.44 -12.81 0.70
CA GLU A 114 -6.69 -13.03 -0.54
C GLU A 114 -6.92 -11.94 -1.60
N LYS A 115 -8.15 -11.42 -1.69
CA LYS A 115 -8.50 -10.33 -2.62
C LYS A 115 -7.75 -9.01 -2.33
N ASP A 116 -7.29 -8.82 -1.10
CA ASP A 116 -6.58 -7.62 -0.65
C ASP A 116 -5.06 -7.76 -0.88
N VAL A 117 -4.59 -8.95 -1.28
CA VAL A 117 -3.20 -9.21 -1.68
C VAL A 117 -3.07 -9.05 -3.18
N LEU A 118 -2.38 -7.98 -3.57
CA LEU A 118 -2.17 -7.59 -4.96
C LEU A 118 -0.69 -7.73 -5.34
N PHE A 119 -0.42 -7.81 -6.64
CA PHE A 119 0.94 -7.84 -7.16
C PHE A 119 1.17 -6.66 -8.11
N TRP A 120 2.32 -6.00 -7.99
CA TRP A 120 2.59 -4.73 -8.67
C TRP A 120 2.49 -4.83 -10.19
N ALA A 121 2.94 -5.95 -10.76
CA ALA A 121 2.90 -6.16 -12.21
C ALA A 121 1.46 -6.19 -12.74
N ASP A 122 0.53 -6.69 -11.94
CA ASP A 122 -0.89 -6.90 -12.29
C ASP A 122 -1.73 -5.63 -12.10
N LEU A 123 -1.15 -4.56 -11.52
CA LEU A 123 -1.88 -3.30 -11.36
C LEU A 123 -2.08 -2.62 -12.72
N PRO A 124 -3.31 -2.12 -13.00
CA PRO A 124 -3.60 -1.23 -14.11
C PRO A 124 -2.63 -0.05 -14.18
N ASP A 125 -2.29 0.33 -15.42
CA ASP A 125 -1.57 1.56 -15.67
C ASP A 125 -2.52 2.75 -15.61
N CYS A 126 -2.34 3.61 -14.60
CA CYS A 126 -3.13 4.82 -14.38
C CYS A 126 -2.33 6.10 -14.64
N SER A 127 -1.24 6.04 -15.42
CA SER A 127 -0.39 7.19 -15.72
C SER A 127 -1.07 8.24 -16.60
N SER A 128 -2.09 7.84 -17.39
CA SER A 128 -2.84 8.70 -18.30
C SER A 128 -4.03 9.43 -17.67
N GLY A 129 -4.31 9.17 -16.39
CA GLY A 129 -5.54 9.61 -15.71
C GLY A 129 -6.73 8.65 -15.86
N VAL A 130 -6.62 7.63 -16.71
CA VAL A 130 -7.54 6.48 -16.77
C VAL A 130 -6.72 5.21 -16.52
N CYS A 131 -7.25 4.32 -15.68
CA CYS A 131 -6.62 3.04 -15.36
C CYS A 131 -6.95 1.99 -16.42
N ILE A 132 -5.91 1.47 -17.08
CA ILE A 132 -6.04 0.48 -18.15
C ILE A 132 -5.32 -0.80 -17.75
N ASP A 133 -5.99 -1.95 -17.90
CA ASP A 133 -5.40 -3.26 -17.68
C ASP A 133 -4.23 -3.50 -18.63
N LYS A 134 -3.19 -4.21 -18.16
CA LYS A 134 -1.99 -4.52 -18.94
C LYS A 134 -2.11 -5.82 -19.72
#